data_AF-A0A1Q8A1C5-F1
#
_entry.id   AF-A0A1Q8A1C5-F1
#
_cell.length_a   1.000
_cell.length_b   1.000
_cell.length_c   1.000
_cell.angle_alpha   90.00
_cell.angle_beta   90.00
_cell.angle_gamma   90.00
#
_symmetry.space_group_name_H-M   'P 1'
#
loop_
_entity.id
_entity.type
_entity.pdbx_description
1 polymer ?
#
loop_
_entity_poly.entity_id
_entity_poly.type
_entity_poly.pdbx_seq_one_letter_code
_entity_poly.pdbx_strand_id
1 'polypeptide(L)'
;MFCTQCGNAVEQQARFCSKCGKDLTPALVNQQSKRDMSMHINILGWLLVGSAILTGIGGLAAMLVGRLIEARHIPLPPDVPFAVMHFAGGITTIIGFAVLAVSCGIAAAGIGLLQYRSWARVAAIVVSALMIFHFFPFGVAIAIYAFWVLFSQEGQQYYRARSADTMA
;
A
#
# COMPACT_ATOMS: atom_id res chain seq x y z
N MET A 1 -2.53 0.73 -31.59
CA MET A 1 -2.37 2.21 -31.60
C MET A 1 -2.34 2.69 -33.04
N PHE A 2 -2.64 3.95 -33.33
CA PHE A 2 -2.66 4.48 -34.70
C PHE A 2 -1.51 5.46 -34.93
N CYS A 3 -0.95 5.49 -36.13
CA CYS A 3 0.06 6.46 -36.51
C CYS A 3 -0.57 7.86 -36.60
N THR A 4 -0.01 8.84 -35.89
CA THR A 4 -0.53 10.22 -35.88
C THR A 4 -0.32 10.98 -37.19
N GLN A 5 0.46 10.44 -38.12
CA GLN A 5 0.74 11.11 -39.40
C GLN A 5 -0.09 10.52 -40.55
N CYS A 6 -0.25 9.20 -40.62
CA CYS A 6 -0.96 8.53 -41.71
C CYS A 6 -2.20 7.73 -41.29
N GLY A 7 -2.52 7.68 -39.99
CA GLY A 7 -3.68 6.97 -39.45
C GLY A 7 -3.60 5.43 -39.47
N ASN A 8 -2.51 4.85 -39.97
CA ASN A 8 -2.39 3.39 -40.08
C ASN A 8 -2.41 2.72 -38.69
N ALA A 9 -2.99 1.51 -38.60
CA ALA A 9 -2.89 0.69 -37.40
C ALA A 9 -1.45 0.18 -37.25
N VAL A 10 -0.89 0.31 -36.06
CA VAL A 10 0.49 -0.09 -35.76
C VAL A 10 0.55 -0.96 -34.51
N GLU A 11 1.38 -2.00 -34.56
CA GLU A 11 1.70 -2.84 -33.41
C GLU A 11 2.35 -2.05 -32.28
N GLN A 12 2.10 -2.47 -31.03
CA GLN A 12 2.46 -1.73 -29.82
C GLN A 12 3.96 -1.56 -29.57
N GLN A 13 4.84 -2.18 -30.36
CA GLN A 13 6.30 -2.10 -30.23
C GLN A 13 7.02 -1.81 -31.56
N ALA A 14 6.30 -1.46 -32.62
CA ALA A 14 6.91 -1.20 -33.92
C ALA A 14 7.65 0.14 -33.93
N ARG A 15 8.97 0.11 -34.18
CA ARG A 15 9.85 1.29 -34.16
C ARG A 15 9.52 2.30 -35.27
N PHE A 16 9.06 1.80 -36.41
CA PHE A 16 8.66 2.62 -37.56
C PHE A 16 7.27 2.23 -38.04
N CYS A 17 6.52 3.20 -38.57
CA CYS A 17 5.26 2.92 -39.25
C CYS A 17 5.54 2.25 -40.60
N SER A 18 5.01 1.04 -40.82
CA SER A 18 5.15 0.27 -42.07
C SER A 18 4.63 0.98 -43.32
N LYS A 19 3.79 2.01 -43.18
CA LYS A 19 3.17 2.73 -44.30
C LYS A 19 3.84 4.06 -44.62
N CYS A 20 4.19 4.85 -43.62
CA CYS A 20 4.72 6.22 -43.81
C CYS A 20 6.17 6.41 -43.35
N GLY A 21 6.80 5.39 -42.77
CA GLY A 21 8.18 5.45 -42.29
C GLY A 21 8.39 6.32 -41.04
N LYS A 22 7.33 6.91 -40.46
CA LYS A 22 7.43 7.72 -39.25
C LYS A 22 8.03 6.91 -38.09
N ASP A 23 9.01 7.51 -37.42
CA ASP A 23 9.57 7.00 -36.18
C ASP A 23 8.54 7.12 -35.05
N LEU A 24 8.22 5.98 -34.43
CA LEU A 24 7.26 5.86 -33.33
C LEU A 24 7.96 5.63 -31.98
N THR A 25 9.29 5.50 -31.97
CA THR A 25 10.11 5.35 -30.76
C THR A 25 9.71 6.30 -29.63
N PRO A 26 9.50 7.63 -29.83
CA PRO A 26 9.11 8.51 -28.72
C PRO A 26 7.75 8.16 -28.11
N ALA A 27 6.79 7.69 -28.92
CA ALA A 27 5.49 7.26 -28.42
C ALA A 27 5.58 5.93 -27.67
N LEU A 28 6.42 5.00 -28.14
CA LEU A 28 6.69 3.72 -27.49
C LEU A 28 7.34 3.89 -26.12
N VAL A 29 8.35 4.76 -26.01
CA VAL A 29 9.04 5.05 -24.74
C VAL A 29 8.07 5.63 -23.71
N ASN A 30 7.20 6.57 -24.13
CA ASN A 30 6.19 7.14 -23.24
C ASN A 30 5.15 6.09 -22.80
N GLN A 31 4.66 5.25 -23.72
CA GLN A 31 3.73 4.17 -23.35
C GLN A 31 4.35 3.14 -22.41
N GLN A 32 5.62 2.80 -22.62
CA GLN A 32 6.37 1.87 -21.77
C GLN A 32 6.54 2.45 -20.35
N SER A 33 7.00 3.70 -20.21
CA SER A 33 7.12 4.38 -18.90
C SER A 33 5.78 4.43 -18.16
N LYS A 34 4.67 4.73 -18.85
CA LYS A 34 3.32 4.68 -18.23
C LYS A 34 2.96 3.29 -17.72
N ARG A 35 3.26 2.23 -18.50
CA ARG A 35 2.95 0.85 -18.12
C ARG A 35 3.77 0.43 -16.89
N ASP A 36 5.07 0.73 -16.90
CA ASP A 36 5.98 0.41 -15.81
C ASP A 36 5.55 1.11 -14.51
N MET A 37 5.19 2.40 -14.60
CA MET A 37 4.69 3.16 -13.45
C MET A 37 3.37 2.60 -12.89
N SER A 38 2.43 2.23 -13.75
CA SER A 38 1.16 1.64 -13.32
C SER A 38 1.37 0.31 -12.56
N MET A 39 2.36 -0.47 -12.98
CA MET A 39 2.75 -1.71 -12.32
C MET A 39 3.32 -1.43 -10.93
N HIS A 40 4.23 -0.46 -10.81
CA HIS A 40 4.84 -0.09 -9.52
C HIS A 40 3.81 0.43 -8.50
N ILE A 41 2.86 1.25 -8.93
CA ILE A 41 1.79 1.77 -8.06
C ILE A 41 0.85 0.63 -7.62
N ASN A 42 0.47 -0.27 -8.54
CA ASN A 42 -0.38 -1.41 -8.19
C ASN A 42 0.32 -2.40 -7.25
N ILE A 43 1.61 -2.71 -7.49
CA ILE A 43 2.41 -3.55 -6.58
C ILE A 43 2.42 -2.91 -5.19
N LEU A 44 2.72 -1.62 -5.10
CA LEU A 44 2.74 -0.90 -3.84
C LEU A 44 1.37 -0.95 -3.12
N GLY A 45 0.28 -0.72 -3.85
CA GLY A 45 -1.08 -0.76 -3.29
C GLY A 45 -1.42 -2.12 -2.68
N TRP A 46 -1.14 -3.20 -3.40
CA TRP A 46 -1.33 -4.57 -2.88
C TRP A 46 -0.44 -4.88 -1.69
N LEU A 47 0.79 -4.37 -1.70
CA LEU A 47 1.75 -4.59 -0.63
C LEU A 47 1.31 -3.89 0.66
N LEU A 48 0.75 -2.67 0.57
CA LEU A 48 0.11 -2.00 1.70
C LEU A 48 -1.08 -2.81 2.23
N VAL A 49 -1.97 -3.29 1.36
CA VAL A 49 -3.13 -4.11 1.77
C VAL A 49 -2.68 -5.40 2.46
N GLY A 50 -1.68 -6.09 1.91
CA GLY A 50 -1.11 -7.30 2.53
C GLY A 50 -0.51 -7.02 3.92
N SER A 51 0.23 -5.91 4.06
CA SER A 51 0.79 -5.49 5.35
C SER A 51 -0.30 -5.12 6.37
N ALA A 52 -1.41 -4.53 5.93
CA ALA A 52 -2.54 -4.21 6.78
C ALA A 52 -3.20 -5.49 7.33
N ILE A 53 -3.40 -6.50 6.48
CA ILE A 53 -3.97 -7.79 6.88
C ILE A 53 -3.06 -8.46 7.92
N LEU A 54 -1.76 -8.50 7.67
CA LEU A 54 -0.80 -9.11 8.60
C LEU A 54 -0.81 -8.40 9.97
N THR A 55 -0.82 -7.07 9.95
CA THR A 55 -0.92 -6.24 11.18
C THR A 55 -2.26 -6.45 11.88
N GLY A 56 -3.34 -6.59 11.12
CA GLY A 56 -4.68 -6.84 11.65
C GLY A 56 -4.79 -8.21 12.34
N ILE A 57 -4.19 -9.24 11.75
CA ILE A 57 -4.09 -10.57 12.37
C ILE A 57 -3.31 -10.49 13.68
N GLY A 58 -2.19 -9.74 13.70
CA GLY A 58 -1.42 -9.50 14.93
C GLY A 58 -2.24 -8.80 16.02
N GLY A 59 -2.99 -7.76 15.66
CA GLY A 59 -3.90 -7.06 16.58
C GLY A 59 -5.01 -7.96 17.12
N LEU A 60 -5.62 -8.79 16.27
CA LEU A 60 -6.64 -9.75 16.69
C LEU A 60 -6.08 -10.83 17.62
N ALA A 61 -4.88 -11.35 17.32
CA ALA A 61 -4.18 -12.30 18.17
C ALA A 61 -3.85 -11.68 19.54
N ALA A 62 -3.38 -10.43 19.57
CA ALA A 62 -3.11 -9.70 20.81
C ALA A 62 -4.39 -9.53 21.66
N MET A 63 -5.52 -9.20 21.02
CA MET A 63 -6.82 -9.15 21.71
C MET A 63 -7.23 -10.51 22.27
N LEU A 64 -7.06 -11.59 21.51
CA LEU A 64 -7.40 -12.93 21.95
C LEU A 64 -6.55 -13.34 23.15
N VAL A 65 -5.25 -13.04 23.12
CA VAL A 65 -4.33 -13.29 24.23
C VAL A 65 -4.73 -12.47 25.46
N GLY A 66 -5.03 -11.17 25.31
CA GLY A 66 -5.50 -10.33 26.42
C GLY A 66 -6.76 -10.89 27.09
N ARG A 67 -7.73 -11.34 26.28
CA ARG A 67 -8.96 -11.99 26.76
C ARG A 67 -8.72 -13.35 27.41
N LEU A 68 -7.80 -14.16 26.90
CA LEU A 68 -7.47 -15.46 27.47
C LEU A 68 -6.75 -15.32 28.83
N ILE A 69 -5.93 -14.28 28.98
CA ILE A 69 -5.29 -13.91 30.27
C ILE A 69 -6.38 -13.50 31.29
N GLU A 70 -7.33 -12.65 30.88
CA GLU A 70 -8.47 -12.26 31.74
C GLU A 70 -9.34 -13.47 32.13
N ALA A 71 -9.60 -14.38 31.18
CA ALA A 71 -10.45 -15.56 31.37
C ALA A 71 -9.75 -16.73 32.10
N ARG A 72 -8.48 -16.58 32.50
CA ARG A 72 -7.68 -17.60 33.21
C ARG A 72 -7.54 -18.94 32.46
N HIS A 73 -7.63 -18.91 31.13
CA HIS A 73 -7.49 -20.13 30.31
C HIS A 73 -6.02 -20.50 30.02
N ILE A 74 -5.07 -19.63 30.37
CA ILE A 74 -3.63 -19.87 30.22
C ILE A 74 -3.05 -20.18 31.61
N PRO A 75 -2.27 -21.28 31.77
CA PRO A 75 -1.59 -21.59 33.02
C PRO A 75 -0.42 -20.61 33.23
N LEU A 76 -0.72 -19.46 33.87
CA LEU A 76 0.29 -18.51 34.34
C LEU A 76 0.80 -18.93 35.74
N PRO A 77 2.04 -18.54 36.11
CA PRO A 77 2.60 -18.81 37.43
C PRO A 77 1.68 -18.32 38.56
N PRO A 78 1.53 -19.09 39.65
CA PRO A 78 0.55 -18.84 40.71
C PRO A 78 0.83 -17.59 41.57
N ASP A 79 1.97 -16.93 41.36
CA ASP A 79 2.51 -15.86 42.19
C ASP A 79 2.16 -14.44 41.69
N VAL A 80 1.38 -14.31 40.61
CA VAL A 80 0.93 -12.99 40.12
C VAL A 80 -0.35 -12.51 40.82
N PRO A 81 -0.38 -11.30 41.41
CA PRO A 81 -1.58 -10.75 42.02
C PRO A 81 -2.71 -10.59 41.00
N PHE A 82 -3.93 -10.93 41.38
CA PHE A 82 -5.12 -10.84 40.51
C PHE A 82 -5.29 -9.45 39.86
N ALA A 83 -4.98 -8.38 40.60
CA ALA A 83 -5.03 -7.01 40.11
C ALA A 83 -4.07 -6.77 38.92
N VAL A 84 -2.83 -7.24 39.02
CA VAL A 84 -1.81 -7.03 37.97
C VAL A 84 -2.20 -7.76 36.68
N MET A 85 -2.81 -8.93 36.79
CA MET A 85 -3.21 -9.73 35.64
C MET A 85 -4.44 -9.14 34.92
N HIS A 86 -5.43 -8.62 35.65
CA HIS A 86 -6.58 -7.95 35.03
C HIS A 86 -6.15 -6.63 34.36
N PHE A 87 -5.25 -5.88 34.99
CA PHE A 87 -4.64 -4.69 34.37
C PHE A 87 -3.83 -5.05 33.12
N ALA A 88 -3.00 -6.10 33.17
CA ALA A 88 -2.20 -6.53 32.02
C ALA A 88 -3.07 -7.03 30.85
N GLY A 89 -4.09 -7.84 31.13
CA GLY A 89 -5.06 -8.31 30.13
C GLY A 89 -5.86 -7.16 29.49
N GLY A 90 -6.33 -6.22 30.32
CA GLY A 90 -7.05 -5.03 29.84
C GLY A 90 -6.18 -4.15 28.96
N ILE A 91 -4.95 -3.84 29.40
CA ILE A 91 -3.98 -3.05 28.62
C ILE A 91 -3.66 -3.74 27.29
N THR A 92 -3.42 -5.05 27.30
CA THR A 92 -3.13 -5.82 26.07
C THR A 92 -4.30 -5.77 25.09
N THR A 93 -5.53 -5.85 25.60
CA THR A 93 -6.74 -5.75 24.78
C THR A 93 -6.91 -4.35 24.20
N ILE A 94 -6.64 -3.29 24.97
CA ILE A 94 -6.65 -1.89 24.48
C ILE A 94 -5.60 -1.69 23.38
N ILE A 95 -4.39 -2.21 23.58
CA ILE A 95 -3.33 -2.18 22.57
C ILE A 95 -3.77 -2.92 21.31
N GLY A 96 -4.41 -4.08 21.44
CA GLY A 96 -4.96 -4.84 20.31
C GLY A 96 -5.98 -4.03 19.49
N PHE A 97 -6.89 -3.31 20.14
CA PHE A 97 -7.82 -2.39 19.47
C PHE A 97 -7.08 -1.23 18.75
N ALA A 98 -6.07 -0.65 19.38
CA ALA A 98 -5.28 0.41 18.77
C ALA A 98 -4.55 -0.09 17.50
N VAL A 99 -3.98 -1.30 17.55
CA VAL A 99 -3.33 -1.94 16.39
C VAL A 99 -4.33 -2.24 15.27
N LEU A 100 -5.54 -2.69 15.60
CA LEU A 100 -6.60 -2.89 14.61
C LEU A 100 -7.03 -1.58 13.95
N ALA A 101 -7.18 -0.50 14.72
CA ALA A 101 -7.49 0.82 14.17
C ALA A 101 -6.41 1.30 13.18
N VAL A 102 -5.13 1.09 13.53
CA VAL A 102 -4.01 1.37 12.62
C VAL A 102 -4.09 0.51 11.36
N SER A 103 -4.34 -0.80 11.50
CA SER A 103 -4.51 -1.71 10.36
C SER A 103 -5.61 -1.24 9.39
N CYS A 104 -6.76 -0.77 9.91
CA CYS A 104 -7.80 -0.18 9.08
C CYS A 104 -7.31 1.05 8.31
N GLY A 105 -6.49 1.91 8.93
CA GLY A 105 -5.87 3.05 8.25
C GLY A 105 -4.91 2.63 7.13
N ILE A 106 -4.09 1.60 7.36
CA ILE A 106 -3.17 1.05 6.34
C ILE A 106 -3.97 0.46 5.17
N ALA A 107 -5.02 -0.32 5.46
CA ALA A 107 -5.89 -0.91 4.45
C ALA A 107 -6.60 0.18 3.62
N ALA A 108 -7.12 1.23 4.28
CA ALA A 108 -7.76 2.35 3.61
C ALA A 108 -6.77 3.10 2.71
N ALA A 109 -5.52 3.30 3.15
CA ALA A 109 -4.48 3.90 2.32
C ALA A 109 -4.14 3.03 1.09
N GLY A 110 -4.00 1.71 1.26
CA GLY A 110 -3.73 0.78 0.16
C GLY A 110 -4.88 0.72 -0.86
N ILE A 111 -6.12 0.60 -0.39
CA ILE A 111 -7.32 0.61 -1.24
C ILE A 111 -7.47 1.96 -1.94
N GLY A 112 -7.27 3.07 -1.23
CA GLY A 112 -7.31 4.40 -1.82
C GLY A 112 -6.26 4.61 -2.90
N LEU A 113 -5.08 3.99 -2.75
CA LEU A 113 -4.00 4.05 -3.73
C LEU A 113 -4.39 3.30 -5.01
N LEU A 114 -4.99 2.11 -4.88
CA LEU A 114 -5.53 1.32 -6.00
C LEU A 114 -6.70 2.00 -6.71
N GLN A 115 -7.48 2.81 -5.99
CA GLN A 115 -8.56 3.62 -6.56
C GLN A 115 -8.09 4.97 -7.12
N TYR A 116 -6.78 5.26 -7.11
CA TYR A 116 -6.20 6.52 -7.60
C TYR A 116 -6.85 7.78 -6.97
N ARG A 117 -7.23 7.72 -5.69
CA ARG A 117 -7.82 8.86 -4.96
C ARG A 117 -6.75 9.89 -4.56
N SER A 118 -7.02 11.19 -4.76
CA SER A 118 -6.06 12.26 -4.43
C SER A 118 -5.57 12.28 -2.96
N TRP A 119 -6.43 11.90 -2.00
CA TRP A 119 -6.08 11.82 -0.57
C TRP A 119 -5.20 10.62 -0.22
N ALA A 120 -5.28 9.54 -1.00
CA ALA A 120 -4.60 8.29 -0.68
C ALA A 120 -3.08 8.40 -0.76
N ARG A 121 -2.57 9.32 -1.58
CA ARG A 121 -1.14 9.62 -1.66
C ARG A 121 -0.59 10.13 -0.33
N VAL A 122 -1.28 11.09 0.30
CA VAL A 122 -0.84 11.64 1.60
C VAL A 122 -0.97 10.57 2.68
N ALA A 123 -2.08 9.82 2.68
CA ALA A 123 -2.29 8.72 3.61
C ALA A 123 -1.20 7.64 3.49
N ALA A 124 -0.81 7.24 2.28
CA ALA A 124 0.23 6.23 2.04
C ALA A 124 1.61 6.68 2.54
N ILE A 125 1.96 7.97 2.40
CA ILE A 125 3.22 8.53 2.93
C ILE A 125 3.22 8.48 4.46
N VAL A 126 2.14 8.96 5.09
CA VAL A 126 2.02 8.97 6.55
C VAL A 126 2.06 7.55 7.12
N VAL A 127 1.31 6.63 6.51
CA VAL A 127 1.27 5.22 6.90
C VAL A 127 2.65 4.56 6.74
N SER A 128 3.33 4.82 5.63
CA SER A 128 4.66 4.28 5.38
C SER A 128 5.68 4.77 6.40
N ALA A 129 5.62 6.05 6.79
CA ALA A 129 6.45 6.59 7.87
C ALA A 129 6.16 5.91 9.22
N LEU A 130 4.89 5.63 9.53
CA LEU A 130 4.51 4.92 10.76
C LEU A 130 4.97 3.45 10.75
N MET A 131 4.98 2.77 9.60
CA MET A 131 5.45 1.38 9.51
C MET A 131 6.94 1.22 9.81
N ILE A 132 7.77 2.23 9.54
CA ILE A 132 9.22 2.21 9.83
C ILE A 132 9.48 2.00 11.33
N PHE A 133 8.64 2.59 12.19
CA PHE A 133 8.83 2.53 13.64
C PHE A 133 8.39 1.21 14.27
N HIS A 134 7.53 0.43 13.60
CA HIS A 134 6.83 -0.69 14.24
C HIS A 134 7.20 -2.08 13.67
N PHE A 135 7.65 -2.16 12.41
CA PHE A 135 7.91 -3.45 11.73
C PHE A 135 9.32 -3.51 11.14
N PHE A 136 10.28 -3.97 11.96
CA PHE A 136 11.64 -4.30 11.52
C PHE A 136 11.64 -5.68 10.85
N PRO A 137 12.28 -5.96 9.69
CA PRO A 137 12.80 -5.13 8.59
C PRO A 137 11.81 -4.92 7.41
N PHE A 138 10.70 -5.66 7.37
CA PHE A 138 9.77 -5.63 6.24
C PHE A 138 9.06 -4.28 6.08
N GLY A 139 8.60 -3.66 7.17
CA GLY A 139 7.91 -2.36 7.10
C GLY A 139 8.80 -1.24 6.55
N VAL A 140 10.09 -1.29 6.86
CA VAL A 140 11.08 -0.33 6.36
C VAL A 140 11.30 -0.47 4.86
N ALA A 141 11.45 -1.69 4.36
CA ALA A 141 11.62 -1.93 2.92
C ALA A 141 10.41 -1.42 2.11
N ILE A 142 9.20 -1.65 2.63
CA ILE A 142 7.95 -1.18 2.03
C ILE A 142 7.90 0.35 2.02
N ALA A 143 8.27 0.98 3.14
CA ALA A 143 8.24 2.43 3.27
C ALA A 143 9.24 3.12 2.33
N ILE A 144 10.45 2.57 2.17
CA ILE A 144 11.44 3.06 1.21
C ILE A 144 10.91 2.91 -0.21
N TYR A 145 10.31 1.77 -0.54
CA TYR A 145 9.71 1.54 -1.86
C TYR A 145 8.55 2.51 -2.13
N ALA A 146 7.68 2.72 -1.15
CA ALA A 146 6.60 3.68 -1.22
C ALA A 146 7.11 5.09 -1.48
N PHE A 147 8.16 5.50 -0.76
CA PHE A 147 8.79 6.80 -0.93
C PHE A 147 9.35 6.95 -2.34
N TRP A 148 10.09 5.97 -2.85
CA TRP A 148 10.66 6.00 -4.20
C TRP A 148 9.59 6.12 -5.29
N VAL A 149 8.53 5.28 -5.23
CA VAL A 149 7.44 5.31 -6.22
C VAL A 149 6.66 6.63 -6.16
N LEU A 150 6.28 7.11 -4.96
CA LEU A 150 5.46 8.32 -4.82
C LEU A 150 6.25 9.63 -5.03
N PHE A 151 7.56 9.65 -4.77
CA PHE A 151 8.39 10.83 -5.03
C PHE A 151 8.83 10.95 -6.49
N SER A 152 8.86 9.85 -7.25
CA SER A 152 9.21 9.90 -8.67
C SER A 152 8.32 10.89 -9.44
N GLN A 153 8.92 11.77 -10.26
CA GLN A 153 8.15 12.78 -11.00
C GLN A 153 7.14 12.13 -11.96
N GLU A 154 7.54 11.02 -12.60
CA GLU A 154 6.68 10.24 -13.49
C GLU A 154 5.47 9.65 -12.74
N GLY A 155 5.69 9.10 -11.54
CA GLY A 155 4.62 8.58 -10.69
C GLY A 155 3.65 9.67 -10.24
N GLN A 156 4.17 10.85 -9.89
CA GLN A 156 3.32 11.98 -9.51
C GLN A 156 2.45 12.47 -10.67
N GLN A 157 3.01 12.59 -11.88
CA GLN A 157 2.26 13.02 -13.06
C GLN A 157 1.22 11.98 -13.46
N TYR A 158 1.60 10.70 -13.48
CA TYR A 158 0.70 9.59 -13.80
C TYR A 158 -0.46 9.50 -12.81
N TYR A 159 -0.17 9.55 -11.51
CA TYR A 159 -1.19 9.49 -10.47
C TYR A 159 -2.13 10.70 -10.51
N ARG A 160 -1.60 11.91 -10.72
CA ARG A 160 -2.41 13.13 -10.87
C ARG A 160 -3.35 13.05 -12.07
N ALA A 161 -2.84 12.63 -13.22
CA ALA A 161 -3.66 12.45 -14.43
C ALA A 161 -4.80 11.45 -14.17
N ARG A 162 -4.48 10.29 -13.59
CA ARG A 162 -5.48 9.25 -13.28
C ARG A 162 -6.51 9.68 -12.22
N SER A 163 -6.08 10.47 -11.24
CA SER A 163 -6.98 11.00 -10.19
C SER A 163 -7.92 12.09 -10.69
N ALA A 164 -7.56 12.81 -11.76
CA ALA A 164 -8.44 13.78 -12.39
C ALA A 164 -9.53 13.08 -13.22
N ASP A 165 -9.17 12.00 -13.94
CA ASP A 165 -10.11 11.20 -14.71
C ASP A 165 -11.20 10.55 -13.86
N THR A 166 -10.92 10.19 -12.60
CA THR A 166 -11.91 9.58 -11.69
C THR A 166 -12.85 10.59 -11.03
N MET A 167 -12.61 11.90 -11.20
CA MET A 167 -13.47 12.97 -10.69
C MET A 167 -14.35 13.61 -11.77
N ALA A 168 -14.12 13.27 -13.04
CA ALA A 168 -14.93 13.69 -14.19
C ALA A 168 -16.06 12.70 -14.46
#